data_AF-A0AB39QIF3-F1
#
_entry.id   AF-A0AB39QIF3-F1
#
_cell.length_a   1.000
_cell.length_b   1.000
_cell.length_c   1.000
_cell.angle_alpha   90.00
_cell.angle_beta   90.00
_cell.angle_gamma   90.00
#
_symmetry.space_group_name_H-M   'P 1'
#
loop_
_entity.id
_entity.type
_entity.pdbx_description
1 polymer ?
#
loop_
_entity_poly.entity_id
_entity_poly.type
_entity_poly.pdbx_seq_one_letter_code
_entity_poly.pdbx_strand_id
1 'polypeptide(L)'
;MSSVARSDATGDDIRVLDARRISDTEKDRTVPEVLILGDMAVYEVVYDDDGNAAGANRFSERALIREASLGFDTLHERGEGFHDFSDREIVPLGPPQGPGTQTGTPRSC
;
A
#
# COMPACT_ATOMS: atom_id res chain seq x y z
N MET A 1 5.17 5.39 7.59
CA MET A 1 5.06 3.93 7.42
C MET A 1 4.94 3.69 5.94
N SER A 2 5.97 3.17 5.27
CA SER A 2 5.84 2.71 3.89
C SER A 2 5.26 1.30 3.95
N SER A 3 4.00 1.16 3.52
CA SER A 3 3.33 -0.13 3.39
C SER A 3 3.42 -0.55 1.93
N VAL A 4 3.87 -1.78 1.69
CA VAL A 4 3.82 -2.38 0.35
C VAL A 4 2.61 -3.29 0.31
N ALA A 5 1.57 -2.90 -0.43
CA ALA A 5 0.39 -3.71 -0.63
C ALA A 5 0.35 -4.23 -2.07
N ARG A 6 0.40 -5.56 -2.23
CA ARG A 6 0.05 -6.24 -3.48
C ARG A 6 -1.26 -6.96 -3.22
N SER A 7 -2.28 -6.67 -4.03
CA SER A 7 -3.57 -7.35 -3.98
C SER A 7 -3.67 -8.28 -5.18
N ASP A 8 -4.12 -9.51 -4.98
CA ASP A 8 -4.57 -10.36 -6.08
C ASP A 8 -5.98 -9.93 -6.54
N ALA A 9 -6.54 -10.58 -7.55
CA ALA A 9 -7.89 -10.25 -8.04
C ALA A 9 -9.00 -10.42 -6.97
N THR A 10 -8.72 -11.16 -5.90
CA THR A 10 -9.62 -11.40 -4.78
C THR A 10 -9.44 -10.36 -3.66
N GLY A 11 -8.26 -9.73 -3.56
CA GLY A 11 -7.90 -8.77 -2.52
C GLY A 11 -7.54 -9.41 -1.18
N ASP A 12 -7.40 -10.74 -1.13
CA ASP A 12 -7.38 -11.51 0.12
C ASP A 12 -5.97 -11.80 0.67
N ASP A 13 -4.91 -11.56 -0.12
CA ASP A 13 -3.52 -11.85 0.29
C ASP A 13 -2.66 -10.59 0.47
N ILE A 14 -3.13 -9.70 1.36
CA ILE A 14 -2.39 -8.51 1.76
C ILE A 14 -1.31 -8.91 2.78
N ARG A 15 -0.07 -8.50 2.50
CA ARG A 15 1.09 -8.69 3.38
C ARG A 15 1.56 -7.35 3.95
N VAL A 16 1.99 -7.37 5.20
CA VAL A 16 2.51 -6.20 5.91
C VAL A 16 4.00 -6.39 6.15
N LEU A 17 4.80 -5.39 5.80
CA LEU A 17 6.24 -5.40 6.02
C LEU A 17 6.65 -4.13 6.77
N ASP A 18 7.52 -4.31 7.77
CA ASP A 18 8.14 -3.19 8.47
C ASP A 18 9.10 -2.45 7.54
N ALA A 19 8.97 -1.12 7.44
CA ALA A 19 9.81 -0.28 6.59
C ALA A 19 11.31 -0.45 6.89
N ARG A 20 11.69 -0.78 8.13
CA ARG A 20 13.10 -1.04 8.51
C ARG A 20 13.68 -2.27 7.80
N ARG A 21 12.84 -3.18 7.31
CA ARG A 21 13.28 -4.39 6.59
C ARG A 21 13.53 -4.15 5.10
N ILE A 22 13.23 -2.96 4.58
CA ILE A 22 13.45 -2.59 3.17
C ILE A 22 14.51 -1.50 2.99
N SER A 23 15.21 -1.11 4.06
CA SER A 23 16.25 -0.07 4.00
C SER A 23 17.35 -0.37 2.98
N ASP A 24 17.67 -1.65 2.75
CA ASP A 24 18.65 -2.06 1.74
C ASP A 24 18.16 -1.89 0.30
N THR A 25 16.84 -1.80 0.11
CA THR A 25 16.18 -1.53 -1.18
C THR A 25 16.03 -0.03 -1.41
N GLU A 26 15.90 0.77 -0.34
CA GLU A 26 15.70 2.22 -0.39
C GLU A 26 17.01 3.03 -0.41
N LYS A 27 18.10 2.47 -0.93
CA LYS A 27 19.43 3.11 -0.92
C LYS A 27 19.46 4.44 -1.66
N ASP A 28 18.82 4.49 -2.83
CA ASP A 28 18.85 5.65 -3.72
C ASP A 28 17.57 6.49 -3.60
N ARG A 29 16.42 5.84 -3.44
CA ARG A 29 15.12 6.47 -3.23
C ARG A 29 14.20 5.56 -2.40
N THR A 30 13.24 6.16 -1.71
CA THR A 30 12.14 5.44 -1.06
C THR A 30 11.39 4.59 -2.08
N VAL A 31 10.94 3.40 -1.69
CA VAL A 31 10.12 2.56 -2.57
C VAL A 31 8.81 3.32 -2.85
N PRO A 32 8.49 3.64 -4.12
CA PRO A 32 7.29 4.38 -4.43
C PRO A 32 6.05 3.49 -4.34
N GLU A 33 4.89 4.13 -4.24
CA GLU A 33 3.62 3.44 -4.46
C GLU A 33 3.44 3.13 -5.94
N VAL A 34 3.16 1.87 -6.27
CA VAL A 34 3.01 1.42 -7.66
C VAL A 34 1.78 0.53 -7.85
N LEU A 35 1.19 0.62 -9.03
CA LEU A 35 0.19 -0.32 -9.54
C LEU A 35 0.79 -1.10 -10.71
N ILE A 36 0.83 -2.44 -10.61
CA ILE A 36 1.30 -3.32 -11.68
C ILE A 36 0.09 -3.95 -12.37
N LEU A 37 -0.12 -3.61 -13.63
CA LEU A 37 -1.18 -4.19 -14.47
C LEU A 37 -0.62 -5.36 -15.28
N GLY A 38 -0.55 -6.53 -14.65
CA GLY A 38 -0.03 -7.75 -15.26
C GLY A 38 1.34 -7.54 -15.89
N ASP A 39 1.50 -7.94 -17.16
CA ASP A 39 2.70 -7.71 -17.97
C ASP A 39 2.58 -6.49 -18.91
N MET A 40 1.55 -5.66 -18.72
CA MET A 40 1.20 -4.57 -19.63
C MET A 40 1.80 -3.22 -19.22
N ALA A 41 1.72 -2.86 -17.94
CA ALA A 41 2.23 -1.59 -17.46
C ALA A 41 2.52 -1.59 -15.95
N VAL A 42 3.45 -0.73 -15.55
CA VAL A 42 3.61 -0.27 -14.18
C VAL A 42 3.25 1.21 -14.12
N TYR A 43 2.48 1.61 -13.11
CA TYR A 43 2.18 2.99 -12.80
C TYR A 43 2.80 3.34 -11.46
N GLU A 44 3.72 4.30 -11.44
CA GLU A 44 4.26 4.89 -10.21
C GLU A 44 3.41 6.11 -9.86
N VAL A 45 2.76 6.09 -8.69
CA VAL A 45 1.90 7.18 -8.23
C VAL A 45 2.77 8.40 -7.90
N VAL A 46 2.37 9.57 -8.41
CA VAL A 46 3.04 10.84 -8.14
C VAL A 46 2.17 11.62 -7.16
N TYR A 47 2.80 12.07 -6.08
CA TYR A 47 2.18 12.94 -5.08
C TYR A 47 2.72 14.36 -5.19
N ASP A 48 1.89 15.36 -4.91
CA ASP A 48 2.35 16.73 -4.70
C ASP A 48 2.94 16.91 -3.29
N ASP A 49 3.42 18.12 -3.00
CA ASP A 49 4.04 18.45 -1.70
C ASP A 49 3.06 18.36 -0.52
N ASP A 50 1.75 18.45 -0.78
CA ASP A 50 0.67 18.32 0.20
C ASP A 50 0.24 16.85 0.38
N GLY A 51 0.84 15.92 -0.38
CA GLY A 51 0.53 14.49 -0.34
C GLY A 51 -0.74 14.10 -1.10
N ASN A 52 -1.28 14.98 -1.95
CA ASN A 52 -2.39 14.64 -2.83
C ASN A 52 -1.89 13.93 -4.08
N ALA A 53 -2.70 12.98 -4.59
CA ALA A 53 -2.39 12.32 -5.85
C ALA A 53 -2.37 13.34 -7.00
N ALA A 54 -1.20 13.51 -7.61
CA ALA A 54 -0.92 14.42 -8.71
C ALA A 54 -0.80 13.71 -10.08
N GLY A 55 -1.00 12.40 -10.11
CA GLY A 55 -1.00 11.58 -11.32
C GLY A 55 -0.18 10.32 -11.16
N ALA A 56 0.31 9.78 -12.27
CA ALA A 56 1.20 8.62 -12.26
C ALA A 56 2.14 8.60 -13.47
N ASN A 57 3.37 8.13 -13.26
CA ASN A 57 4.30 7.82 -14.33
C ASN A 57 4.00 6.42 -14.87
N ARG A 58 3.75 6.30 -16.17
CA ARG A 58 3.45 5.01 -16.81
C ARG A 58 4.67 4.43 -17.51
N PHE A 59 5.01 3.20 -17.15
CA PHE A 59 6.06 2.40 -17.80
C PHE A 59 5.42 1.21 -18.50
N SER A 60 5.86 0.91 -19.73
CA SER A 60 5.34 -0.23 -20.53
C SER A 60 6.43 -1.14 -21.08
N GLU A 61 7.68 -0.93 -20.66
CA GLU A 61 8.81 -1.75 -21.05
C GLU A 61 8.77 -3.09 -20.31
N ARG A 62 8.68 -4.20 -21.06
CA ARG A 62 8.52 -5.54 -20.47
C ARG A 62 9.64 -5.95 -19.52
N ALA A 63 10.88 -5.49 -19.76
CA ALA A 63 11.99 -5.80 -18.87
C ALA A 63 11.79 -5.16 -17.50
N LEU A 64 11.45 -3.87 -17.49
CA LEU A 64 11.13 -3.11 -16.28
C LEU A 64 9.92 -3.71 -15.53
N ILE A 65 8.85 -4.06 -16.26
CA ILE A 65 7.66 -4.66 -15.63
C ILE A 65 8.00 -5.96 -14.90
N ARG A 66 8.84 -6.81 -15.50
CA ARG A 66 9.27 -8.08 -14.88
C ARG A 66 10.18 -7.86 -13.68
N GLU A 67 11.14 -6.94 -13.80
CA GLU A 67 12.03 -6.59 -12.70
C GLU A 67 11.26 -6.05 -11.49
N ALA A 68 10.35 -5.09 -11.74
CA ALA A 68 9.48 -4.55 -10.71
C ALA A 68 8.63 -5.66 -10.07
N SER A 69 7.98 -6.50 -10.89
CA SER A 69 7.16 -7.61 -10.38
C SER A 69 7.96 -8.53 -9.46
N LEU A 70 9.15 -8.96 -9.87
CA LEU A 70 10.01 -9.84 -9.06
C LEU A 70 10.44 -9.17 -7.75
N GLY A 71 10.75 -7.87 -7.80
CA GLY A 71 11.08 -7.08 -6.61
C GLY A 71 9.91 -7.07 -5.62
N PHE A 72 8.69 -6.78 -6.09
CA PHE A 72 7.50 -6.76 -5.25
C PHE A 72 7.10 -8.15 -4.73
N ASP A 73 7.25 -9.21 -5.54
CA ASP A 73 7.02 -10.59 -5.11
C ASP A 73 7.98 -10.95 -3.95
N THR A 74 9.26 -10.57 -4.08
CA THR A 74 10.26 -10.76 -3.01
C THR A 74 9.91 -10.01 -1.72
N LEU A 75 9.34 -8.81 -1.82
CA LEU A 75 8.88 -8.04 -0.65
C LEU A 75 7.64 -8.66 -0.02
N HIS A 76 6.71 -9.13 -0.84
CA HIS A 76 5.47 -9.78 -0.41
C HIS A 76 5.73 -11.06 0.38
N GLU A 77 6.63 -11.92 -0.10
CA GLU A 77 7.03 -13.17 0.57
C GLU A 77 7.64 -12.93 1.98
N ARG A 78 8.26 -11.77 2.19
CA ARG A 78 8.88 -11.40 3.48
C ARG A 78 7.90 -10.78 4.47
N GLY A 79 6.75 -10.29 4.00
CA GLY A 79 5.73 -9.67 4.84
C GLY A 79 5.03 -10.70 5.72
N GLU A 80 4.42 -10.25 6.81
CA GLU A 80 3.46 -11.04 7.60
C GLU A 80 2.03 -10.87 7.05
N GLY A 81 1.11 -11.75 7.42
CA GLY A 81 -0.29 -11.62 7.00
C GLY A 81 -0.95 -10.38 7.62
N PHE A 82 -1.80 -9.70 6.84
CA PHE A 82 -2.50 -8.50 7.33
C PHE A 82 -3.35 -8.77 8.58
N HIS A 83 -4.07 -9.89 8.66
CA HIS A 83 -4.88 -10.22 9.83
C HIS A 83 -4.05 -10.38 11.10
N ASP A 84 -2.91 -11.08 11.01
CA ASP A 84 -1.99 -11.24 12.14
C ASP A 84 -1.45 -9.89 12.64
N PHE A 85 -1.09 -9.01 11.72
CA PHE A 85 -0.67 -7.64 12.03
C PHE A 85 -1.82 -6.83 12.65
N SER A 86 -3.02 -6.88 12.03
CA SER A 86 -4.19 -6.11 12.45
C SER A 86 -4.63 -6.48 13.86
N ASP A 87 -4.72 -7.77 14.17
CA ASP A 87 -5.11 -8.26 15.50
C ASP A 87 -4.12 -7.82 16.59
N ARG A 88 -2.83 -7.72 16.23
CA ARG A 88 -1.76 -7.29 17.14
C ARG A 88 -1.68 -5.76 17.31
N GLU A 89 -1.74 -5.00 16.22
CA GLU A 89 -1.37 -3.58 16.21
C GLU A 89 -2.56 -2.62 16.01
N ILE A 90 -3.60 -3.04 15.27
CA ILE A 90 -4.71 -2.15 14.88
C ILE A 90 -5.92 -2.33 15.81
N VAL A 91 -6.42 -3.57 15.94
CA VAL A 91 -7.62 -3.89 16.74
C VAL A 91 -7.53 -3.34 18.17
N PRO A 92 -6.38 -3.43 18.88
CA PRO A 92 -6.26 -2.90 20.24
C PRO A 92 -6.37 -1.38 20.36
N LEU A 93 -6.12 -0.61 19.28
CA LEU A 93 -6.19 0.86 19.31
C LEU A 93 -7.63 1.39 19.40
N GLY A 94 -8.60 0.56 19.02
CA GLY A 94 -9.99 0.98 18.88
C GLY A 94 -10.19 2.02 17.76
N PRO A 95 -11.44 2.40 17.47
CA PRO A 95 -11.72 3.39 16.44
C PRO A 95 -11.15 4.77 16.83
N PRO A 96 -10.64 5.55 15.86
CA PRO A 96 -10.08 6.87 16.13
C PRO A 96 -11.14 7.77 16.76
N GLN A 97 -10.82 8.35 17.91
CA GLN A 97 -11.64 9.33 18.63
C GLN A 97 -11.46 10.72 17.99
N GLY A 98 -11.68 10.82 16.67
CA GLY A 98 -11.64 12.10 15.96
C GLY A 98 -12.97 12.86 16.08
N PRO A 99 -13.00 14.19 15.85
CA PRO A 99 -14.25 14.92 15.70
C PRO A 99 -14.91 14.49 14.39
N GLY A 100 -15.71 13.42 14.46
CA GLY A 100 -16.22 12.74 13.29
C GLY A 100 -17.47 11.91 13.56
N THR A 101 -18.42 12.41 14.36
CA THR A 101 -19.84 12.05 14.21
C THR A 101 -20.72 13.13 14.87
N GLN A 102 -21.42 13.91 14.07
CA GLN A 102 -22.66 14.54 14.52
C GLN A 102 -23.65 13.42 14.80
N THR A 103 -24.04 13.24 16.07
CA THR A 103 -25.17 12.39 16.45
C THR A 103 -26.42 12.94 15.77
N GLY A 104 -26.77 12.35 14.62
CA GLY A 104 -28.05 12.60 13.98
C GLY A 104 -29.16 12.05 14.89
N THR A 105 -29.81 12.94 15.63
CA THR A 105 -31.08 12.64 16.29
C THR A 105 -32.06 12.17 15.22
N PRO A 106 -32.73 11.01 15.38
CA PRO A 106 -33.75 10.61 14.43
C PRO A 106 -34.89 11.64 14.45
N ARG A 107 -35.14 12.30 13.32
CA ARG A 107 -36.36 13.08 13.14
C ARG A 107 -37.51 12.08 13.00
N SER A 108 -38.38 12.05 14.00
CA SER A 108 -39.69 11.39 13.88
C SER A 108 -40.45 12.02 12.73
N CYS A 109 -41.03 11.16 11.88
CA CYS A 109 -42.11 11.53 10.97
C CYS A 109 -43.32 12.07 11.75
#